data_AF-O85210-F1
#
_entry.id   AF-O85210-F1
#
_cell.length_a   1.000
_cell.length_b   1.000
_cell.length_c   1.000
_cell.angle_alpha   90.00
_cell.angle_beta   90.00
_cell.angle_gamma   90.00
#
_symmetry.space_group_name_H-M   'P 1'
#
loop_
_entity.id
_entity.type
_entity.pdbx_description
1 polymer ?
#
loop_
_entity_poly.entity_id
_entity_poly.type
_entity_poly.pdbx_seq_one_letter_code
_entity_poly.pdbx_strand_id
1 'polypeptide(L)'
;MIDMFHINIPFKKDVIIEMGDCGFVDFAKLAEKTELKIACGNVEFSVVNDQKKVRTDDLYHPWSTIPSSYTDIACKVSDAEPRANVFWGYLQLKASPAKVMQGHNVYGSEDFRLCVEYLLDSLQKAQPELWELLDVGLAEMTRIDCTYSIKCANPDILRQTIKQMGNVSNRYIKPARNSDFETTLYFNRATKANPGAGRSFELCIYTKHDEIAHQLADLKRRARQGDSDRFNRIIDELSKPELQAFAANRLRFEGRAKKRFIQKHVGSANLWQVIRHAEQFEAKNGYRFCEWMFKTLFHDLLESLKGEELELYNDSKIKQLLRDAYSTMTPKGNISYAKADRLFRFYMTLCDRGYQELKAHSSKATLHRNMRDLMAIGFSKADLQNLSEGERMPLAQVLNFNFDNQRPANYVEPVSPTAHIQDMSHLAVAYGVSKRLAHELGLAEDPIHNLKEKLGLKDDIDIDALIEGQSIPISPRRALSLVIWPDGEMILTEHDITPDLFTGGVNPVNHRNRKAANQPRG
;
A
#
# COMPACT_ATOMS: atom_id res chain seq x y z
N MET A 1 -4.51 4.51 3.91
CA MET A 1 -3.81 3.28 4.38
C MET A 1 -2.83 2.73 3.35
N ILE A 2 -1.81 2.02 3.81
CA ILE A 2 -0.83 1.32 2.98
C ILE A 2 -1.40 -0.07 2.61
N ASP A 3 -1.60 -0.31 1.32
CA ASP A 3 -2.24 -1.52 0.83
C ASP A 3 -1.24 -2.59 0.37
N MET A 4 -0.09 -2.19 -0.18
CA MET A 4 0.91 -3.11 -0.72
C MET A 4 2.30 -2.49 -0.65
N PHE A 5 3.29 -3.32 -0.30
CA PHE A 5 4.70 -3.04 -0.53
C PHE A 5 5.31 -4.08 -1.45
N HIS A 6 6.21 -3.61 -2.31
CA HIS A 6 7.22 -4.48 -2.93
C HIS A 6 8.59 -4.06 -2.42
N ILE A 7 9.29 -4.97 -1.76
CA ILE A 7 10.61 -4.73 -1.17
C ILE A 7 11.61 -5.69 -1.83
N ASN A 8 12.71 -5.16 -2.33
CA ASN A 8 13.83 -5.96 -2.80
C ASN A 8 14.92 -5.93 -1.73
N ILE A 9 15.36 -7.09 -1.26
CA ILE A 9 16.41 -7.21 -0.23
C ILE A 9 17.61 -7.92 -0.86
N PRO A 10 18.75 -7.24 -1.06
CA PRO A 10 19.97 -7.85 -1.60
C PRO A 10 20.45 -9.04 -0.75
N PHE A 11 21.05 -10.03 -1.39
CA PHE A 11 21.75 -11.09 -0.66
C PHE A 11 23.16 -10.66 -0.24
N LYS A 12 23.61 -11.14 0.91
CA LYS A 12 25.01 -11.05 1.34
C LYS A 12 25.89 -11.92 0.43
N LYS A 13 27.20 -11.63 0.47
CA LYS A 13 28.23 -12.32 -0.34
C LYS A 13 28.24 -13.84 -0.15
N ASP A 14 27.73 -14.32 0.97
CA ASP A 14 27.63 -15.74 1.34
C ASP A 14 26.95 -16.61 0.27
N VAL A 15 25.99 -16.07 -0.50
CA VAL A 15 25.26 -16.80 -1.57
C VAL A 15 25.33 -16.07 -2.91
N ILE A 16 26.38 -15.26 -3.10
CA ILE A 16 26.61 -14.50 -4.32
C ILE A 16 27.96 -14.89 -4.94
N ILE A 17 27.97 -15.06 -6.26
CA ILE A 17 29.15 -15.18 -7.10
C ILE A 17 29.41 -13.82 -7.74
N GLU A 18 30.49 -13.16 -7.34
CA GLU A 18 30.91 -11.87 -7.88
C GLU A 18 31.65 -12.04 -9.21
N MET A 19 31.22 -11.30 -10.23
CA MET A 19 31.87 -11.21 -11.54
C MET A 19 31.89 -9.75 -11.99
N GLY A 20 33.05 -9.10 -11.82
CA GLY A 20 33.16 -7.64 -12.01
C GLY A 20 32.25 -6.90 -11.04
N ASP A 21 31.45 -5.97 -11.55
CA ASP A 21 30.50 -5.18 -10.75
C ASP A 21 29.13 -5.88 -10.55
N CYS A 22 29.01 -7.16 -10.93
CA CYS A 22 27.78 -7.93 -10.84
C CYS A 22 27.90 -9.03 -9.77
N GLY A 23 26.83 -9.21 -8.98
CA GLY A 23 26.70 -10.31 -8.03
C GLY A 23 25.57 -11.25 -8.41
N PHE A 24 25.91 -12.42 -8.92
CA PHE A 24 24.96 -13.45 -9.35
C PHE A 24 24.62 -14.41 -8.19
N VAL A 25 23.38 -14.89 -8.11
CA VAL A 25 22.95 -15.79 -7.04
C VAL A 25 23.52 -17.20 -7.26
N ASP A 26 24.23 -17.71 -6.25
CA ASP A 26 24.56 -19.13 -6.18
C ASP A 26 23.33 -19.91 -5.69
N PHE A 27 22.46 -20.28 -6.63
CA PHE A 27 21.22 -20.99 -6.31
C PHE A 27 21.45 -22.36 -5.67
N ALA A 28 22.56 -23.03 -5.96
CA ALA A 28 22.88 -24.31 -5.33
C ALA A 28 23.20 -24.09 -3.85
N LYS A 29 24.09 -23.14 -3.54
CA LYS A 29 24.44 -22.78 -2.17
C LYS A 29 23.25 -22.19 -1.39
N LEU A 30 22.37 -21.46 -2.06
CA LEU A 30 21.14 -20.97 -1.46
C LEU A 30 20.18 -22.12 -1.10
N ALA A 31 20.06 -23.14 -1.96
CA ALA A 31 19.27 -24.34 -1.67
C ALA A 31 19.84 -25.15 -0.50
N GLU A 32 21.17 -25.20 -0.35
CA GLU A 32 21.83 -25.89 0.77
C GLU A 32 21.58 -25.21 2.12
N LYS A 33 21.37 -23.89 2.12
CA LYS A 33 21.29 -23.06 3.33
C LYS A 33 19.87 -22.70 3.74
N THR A 34 18.88 -22.89 2.88
CA THR A 34 17.51 -22.39 3.10
C THR A 34 16.47 -23.40 2.68
N GLU A 35 15.24 -23.23 3.15
CA GLU A 35 14.09 -24.03 2.73
C GLU A 35 13.44 -23.53 1.42
N LEU A 36 14.09 -22.57 0.74
CA LEU A 36 13.57 -22.06 -0.52
C LEU A 36 13.57 -23.15 -1.59
N LYS A 37 12.42 -23.34 -2.23
CA LYS A 37 12.27 -24.32 -3.30
C LYS A 37 13.01 -23.89 -4.56
N ILE A 38 14.22 -24.38 -4.79
CA ILE A 38 14.95 -24.13 -6.04
C ILE A 38 14.49 -25.12 -7.13
N ALA A 39 14.21 -24.59 -8.32
CA ALA A 39 13.86 -25.34 -9.52
C ALA A 39 14.97 -25.22 -10.57
N CYS A 40 14.97 -26.09 -11.57
CA CYS A 40 15.89 -26.06 -12.70
C CYS A 40 15.11 -25.91 -14.02
N GLY A 41 15.69 -25.21 -14.99
CA GLY A 41 15.16 -25.12 -16.35
C GLY A 41 15.45 -26.36 -17.18
N ASN A 42 16.62 -26.98 -16.96
CA ASN A 42 17.10 -28.11 -17.75
C ASN A 42 17.61 -29.25 -16.85
N VAL A 43 17.32 -30.48 -17.26
CA VAL A 43 17.78 -31.72 -16.60
C VAL A 43 18.43 -32.60 -17.66
N GLU A 44 19.72 -32.86 -17.50
CA GLU A 44 20.50 -33.73 -18.39
C GLU A 44 20.88 -35.02 -17.66
N PHE A 45 20.66 -36.16 -18.32
CA PHE A 45 21.13 -37.46 -17.86
C PHE A 45 22.40 -37.82 -18.63
N SER A 46 23.53 -37.93 -17.93
CA SER A 46 24.81 -38.35 -18.50
C SER A 46 25.28 -39.64 -17.84
N VAL A 47 26.04 -40.47 -18.57
CA VAL A 47 26.73 -41.63 -17.98
C VAL A 47 28.20 -41.26 -17.88
N VAL A 48 28.70 -41.19 -16.65
CA VAL A 48 30.12 -40.93 -16.36
C VAL A 48 30.61 -42.10 -15.52
N ASN A 49 31.60 -42.85 -16.02
CA ASN A 49 32.15 -44.06 -15.38
C ASN A 49 31.08 -45.11 -15.01
N ASP A 50 30.23 -45.48 -15.98
CA ASP A 50 29.11 -46.44 -15.81
C ASP A 50 28.06 -46.06 -14.73
N GLN A 51 28.12 -44.84 -14.21
CA GLN A 51 27.12 -44.29 -13.30
C GLN A 51 26.28 -43.25 -14.04
N LYS A 52 24.95 -43.43 -14.00
CA LYS A 52 24.01 -42.40 -14.44
C LYS A 52 24.10 -41.22 -13.47
N LYS A 53 24.62 -40.10 -13.95
CA LYS A 53 24.61 -38.82 -13.25
C LYS A 53 23.51 -37.92 -13.82
N VAL A 54 22.78 -37.28 -12.91
CA VAL A 54 21.83 -36.22 -13.26
C VAL A 54 22.56 -34.90 -13.09
N ARG A 55 22.55 -34.08 -14.14
CA ARG A 55 23.01 -32.70 -14.13
C ARG A 55 21.79 -31.79 -14.26
N THR A 56 21.72 -30.76 -13.44
CA THR A 56 20.67 -29.74 -13.50
C THR A 56 21.30 -28.41 -13.84
N ASP A 57 20.77 -27.73 -14.85
CA ASP A 57 21.20 -26.40 -15.29
C ASP A 57 20.03 -25.40 -15.21
N ASP A 58 20.34 -24.12 -15.32
CA ASP A 58 19.38 -23.01 -15.22
C ASP A 58 18.58 -23.03 -13.90
N LEU A 59 19.29 -23.04 -12.77
CA LEU A 59 18.66 -22.98 -11.46
C LEU A 59 17.96 -21.63 -11.23
N TYR A 60 16.77 -21.67 -10.65
CA TYR A 60 16.00 -20.46 -10.30
C TYR A 60 15.04 -20.72 -9.14
N HIS A 61 14.61 -19.65 -8.47
CA HIS A 61 13.51 -19.70 -7.51
C HIS A 61 12.18 -19.32 -8.19
N PRO A 62 11.19 -20.23 -8.29
CA PRO A 62 9.83 -19.86 -8.68
C PRO A 62 9.20 -18.93 -7.62
N TRP A 63 8.07 -18.32 -7.96
CA TRP A 63 7.28 -17.62 -6.94
C TRP A 63 6.84 -18.61 -5.87
N SER A 64 7.10 -18.25 -4.61
CA SER A 64 6.69 -18.99 -3.43
C SER A 64 6.11 -18.02 -2.40
N THR A 65 5.82 -18.54 -1.21
CA THR A 65 5.11 -17.82 -0.14
C THR A 65 5.81 -18.06 1.18
N ILE A 66 5.92 -17.00 1.97
CA ILE A 66 6.42 -17.03 3.34
C ILE A 66 5.21 -16.88 4.26
N PRO A 67 5.00 -17.80 5.22
CA PRO A 67 3.85 -17.76 6.11
C PRO A 67 3.90 -16.52 7.02
N SER A 68 2.72 -16.02 7.39
CA SER A 68 2.56 -14.99 8.42
C SER A 68 1.31 -15.28 9.27
N SER A 69 1.05 -14.45 10.29
CA SER A 69 -0.08 -14.60 11.20
C SER A 69 -1.46 -14.67 10.54
N TYR A 70 -1.63 -14.04 9.36
CA TYR A 70 -2.91 -14.01 8.65
C TYR A 70 -2.77 -14.39 7.17
N THR A 71 -2.04 -13.59 6.37
CA THR A 71 -1.89 -13.83 4.93
C THR A 71 -0.43 -13.95 4.52
N ASP A 72 -0.12 -14.89 3.63
CA ASP A 72 1.28 -15.09 3.22
C ASP A 72 1.87 -13.88 2.52
N ILE A 73 3.19 -13.75 2.67
CA ILE A 73 4.04 -12.83 1.93
C ILE A 73 4.51 -13.56 0.68
N ALA A 74 4.19 -13.06 -0.51
CA ALA A 74 4.70 -13.65 -1.74
C ALA A 74 6.18 -13.28 -1.91
N CYS A 75 7.03 -14.26 -2.24
CA CYS A 75 8.45 -14.03 -2.43
C CYS A 75 9.01 -14.70 -3.69
N LYS A 76 10.10 -14.12 -4.21
CA LYS A 76 10.87 -14.68 -5.32
C LYS A 76 12.31 -14.22 -5.23
N VAL A 77 13.26 -15.09 -5.58
CA VAL A 77 14.66 -14.70 -5.74
C VAL A 77 14.86 -14.34 -7.20
N SER A 78 15.43 -13.16 -7.42
CA SER A 78 15.83 -12.67 -8.73
C SER A 78 17.34 -12.60 -8.77
N ASP A 79 17.92 -13.13 -9.84
CA ASP A 79 19.33 -13.02 -10.12
C ASP A 79 19.69 -11.63 -10.68
N ALA A 80 20.98 -11.33 -10.77
CA ALA A 80 21.47 -10.18 -11.52
C ALA A 80 21.08 -10.30 -13.00
N GLU A 81 20.54 -9.21 -13.55
CA GLU A 81 20.23 -9.04 -14.96
C GLU A 81 20.68 -7.63 -15.38
N PRO A 82 21.95 -7.47 -15.78
CA PRO A 82 22.51 -6.17 -16.11
C PRO A 82 21.75 -5.46 -17.24
N ARG A 83 21.12 -6.21 -18.17
CA ARG A 83 20.31 -5.61 -19.25
C ARG A 83 19.03 -4.95 -18.73
N ALA A 84 18.57 -5.36 -17.55
CA ALA A 84 17.44 -4.77 -16.84
C ALA A 84 17.88 -3.79 -15.73
N ASN A 85 19.16 -3.40 -15.69
CA ASN A 85 19.73 -2.54 -14.65
C ASN A 85 19.59 -3.13 -13.24
N VAL A 86 19.75 -4.46 -13.15
CA VAL A 86 19.82 -5.22 -11.91
C VAL A 86 21.20 -5.86 -11.83
N PHE A 87 22.06 -5.35 -10.94
CA PHE A 87 23.46 -5.79 -10.86
C PHE A 87 23.74 -6.73 -9.69
N TRP A 88 22.76 -6.98 -8.83
CA TRP A 88 22.94 -7.79 -7.64
C TRP A 88 21.71 -8.65 -7.38
N GLY A 89 21.91 -9.92 -7.04
CA GLY A 89 20.85 -10.85 -6.66
C GLY A 89 20.09 -10.41 -5.40
N TYR A 90 18.77 -10.57 -5.40
CA TYR A 90 17.92 -10.14 -4.28
C TYR A 90 16.71 -11.05 -4.07
N LEU A 91 16.20 -11.04 -2.84
CA LEU A 91 14.87 -11.54 -2.50
C LEU A 91 13.83 -10.43 -2.71
N GLN A 92 12.84 -10.67 -3.56
CA GLN A 92 11.69 -9.79 -3.70
C GLN A 92 10.57 -10.26 -2.78
N LEU A 93 10.06 -9.36 -1.94
CA LEU A 93 8.84 -9.53 -1.15
C LEU A 93 7.70 -8.73 -1.77
N LYS A 94 6.50 -9.30 -1.77
CA LYS A 94 5.25 -8.63 -2.15
C LYS A 94 4.16 -8.99 -1.15
N ALA A 95 3.69 -8.01 -0.40
CA ALA A 95 2.66 -8.24 0.60
C ALA A 95 1.85 -6.99 0.89
N SER A 96 0.62 -7.21 1.34
CA SER A 96 -0.22 -6.19 1.94
C SER A 96 0.07 -6.14 3.44
N PRO A 97 0.65 -5.05 3.98
CA PRO A 97 0.88 -4.95 5.42
C PRO A 97 -0.41 -5.10 6.23
N ALA A 98 -1.51 -4.50 5.75
CA ALA A 98 -2.82 -4.64 6.39
C ALA A 98 -3.30 -6.10 6.43
N LYS A 99 -3.17 -6.86 5.33
CA LYS A 99 -3.56 -8.28 5.36
C LYS A 99 -2.64 -9.12 6.25
N VAL A 100 -1.34 -8.79 6.34
CA VAL A 100 -0.40 -9.47 7.24
C VAL A 100 -0.70 -9.18 8.72
N MET A 101 -1.04 -7.94 9.07
CA MET A 101 -1.29 -7.52 10.45
C MET A 101 -2.66 -7.93 11.01
N GLN A 102 -3.70 -7.96 10.16
CA GLN A 102 -5.10 -8.10 10.61
C GLN A 102 -6.00 -8.90 9.64
N GLY A 103 -5.45 -9.51 8.59
CA GLY A 103 -6.17 -10.42 7.69
C GLY A 103 -6.98 -9.79 6.55
N HIS A 104 -7.16 -8.46 6.56
CA HIS A 104 -7.89 -7.76 5.51
C HIS A 104 -7.27 -6.39 5.17
N ASN A 105 -7.67 -5.84 4.01
CA ASN A 105 -7.25 -4.52 3.55
C ASN A 105 -8.43 -3.53 3.36
N VAL A 106 -9.51 -3.72 4.11
CA VAL A 106 -10.67 -2.81 4.12
C VAL A 106 -10.33 -1.45 4.75
N TYR A 107 -9.51 -1.43 5.78
CA TYR A 107 -8.89 -0.26 6.40
C TYR A 107 -7.56 -0.72 7.02
N GLY A 108 -6.72 0.18 7.52
CA GLY A 108 -5.43 -0.19 8.12
C GLY A 108 -4.49 0.99 8.34
N SER A 109 -3.25 0.68 8.65
CA SER A 109 -2.22 1.66 8.98
C SER A 109 -1.86 2.59 7.82
N GLU A 110 -1.44 3.80 8.17
CA GLU A 110 -0.76 4.75 7.27
C GLU A 110 0.70 4.96 7.64
N ASP A 111 1.15 4.28 8.70
CA ASP A 111 2.50 4.38 9.22
C ASP A 111 3.41 3.41 8.44
N PHE A 112 4.39 3.98 7.76
CA PHE A 112 5.34 3.24 6.92
C PHE A 112 6.22 2.34 7.75
N ARG A 113 6.73 2.84 8.87
CA ARG A 113 7.65 2.11 9.74
C ARG A 113 6.94 0.90 10.33
N LEU A 114 5.75 1.11 10.91
CA LEU A 114 4.95 0.04 11.47
C LEU A 114 4.69 -1.07 10.44
N CYS A 115 4.27 -0.67 9.23
CA CYS A 115 3.98 -1.61 8.16
C CYS A 115 5.22 -2.42 7.72
N VAL A 116 6.40 -1.79 7.68
CA VAL A 116 7.65 -2.46 7.31
C VAL A 116 8.13 -3.39 8.42
N GLU A 117 8.12 -2.94 9.68
CA GLU A 117 8.53 -3.75 10.82
C GLU A 117 7.73 -5.04 10.91
N TYR A 118 6.41 -5.00 10.74
CA TYR A 118 5.57 -6.21 10.73
C TYR A 118 5.91 -7.19 9.60
N LEU A 119 6.22 -6.68 8.40
CA LEU A 119 6.60 -7.53 7.28
C LEU A 119 7.97 -8.19 7.49
N LEU A 120 8.95 -7.43 7.99
CA LEU A 120 10.29 -7.94 8.24
C LEU A 120 10.32 -8.92 9.43
N ASP A 121 9.58 -8.62 10.51
CA ASP A 121 9.40 -9.53 11.64
C ASP A 121 8.77 -10.87 11.20
N SER A 122 7.77 -10.82 10.32
CA SER A 122 7.16 -12.04 9.75
C SER A 122 8.17 -12.86 8.94
N LEU A 123 9.00 -12.20 8.12
CA LEU A 123 10.06 -12.86 7.36
C LEU A 123 11.10 -13.51 8.29
N GLN A 124 11.62 -12.75 9.26
CA GLN A 124 12.67 -13.20 10.17
C GLN A 124 12.20 -14.42 10.98
N LYS A 125 10.97 -14.40 11.50
CA LYS A 125 10.40 -15.52 12.26
C LYS A 125 10.12 -16.74 11.40
N ALA A 126 9.65 -16.54 10.17
CA ALA A 126 9.27 -17.65 9.30
C ALA A 126 10.46 -18.31 8.60
N GLN A 127 11.54 -17.56 8.34
CA GLN A 127 12.70 -18.01 7.56
C GLN A 127 14.02 -17.44 8.13
N PRO A 128 14.46 -17.89 9.33
CA PRO A 128 15.63 -17.32 10.01
C PRO A 128 16.95 -17.59 9.26
N GLU A 129 17.13 -18.75 8.64
CA GLU A 129 18.35 -19.04 7.88
C GLU A 129 18.45 -18.18 6.61
N LEU A 130 17.30 -17.94 5.95
CA LEU A 130 17.23 -17.01 4.82
C LEU A 130 17.53 -15.58 5.28
N TRP A 131 16.98 -15.17 6.42
CA TRP A 131 17.19 -13.85 7.00
C TRP A 131 18.68 -13.53 7.20
N GLU A 132 19.46 -14.49 7.71
CA GLU A 132 20.90 -14.32 7.90
C GLU A 132 21.67 -14.08 6.59
N LEU A 133 21.11 -14.46 5.44
CA LEU A 133 21.71 -14.25 4.13
C LEU A 133 21.29 -12.94 3.46
N LEU A 134 20.42 -12.15 4.08
CA LEU A 134 19.88 -10.92 3.51
C LEU A 134 20.56 -9.67 4.09
N ASP A 135 20.89 -8.71 3.22
CA ASP A 135 21.40 -7.40 3.61
C ASP A 135 20.25 -6.38 3.68
N VAL A 136 19.54 -6.40 4.81
CA VAL A 136 18.30 -5.64 5.02
C VAL A 136 18.55 -4.13 5.05
N GLY A 137 19.72 -3.68 5.48
CA GLY A 137 20.09 -2.26 5.44
C GLY A 137 20.19 -1.70 4.01
N LEU A 138 20.46 -2.55 3.02
CA LEU A 138 20.47 -2.20 1.60
C LEU A 138 19.13 -2.46 0.89
N ALA A 139 18.07 -2.83 1.63
CA ALA A 139 16.76 -3.09 1.03
C ALA A 139 16.21 -1.86 0.29
N GLU A 140 15.48 -2.11 -0.80
CA GLU A 140 14.85 -1.07 -1.62
C GLU A 140 13.34 -1.23 -1.67
N MET A 141 12.62 -0.13 -1.46
CA MET A 141 11.20 -0.02 -1.73
C MET A 141 10.96 0.20 -3.23
N THR A 142 10.41 -0.80 -3.90
CA THR A 142 10.19 -0.77 -5.36
C THR A 142 8.75 -0.49 -5.76
N ARG A 143 7.81 -0.64 -4.82
CA ARG A 143 6.42 -0.22 -4.99
C ARG A 143 5.76 0.06 -3.65
N ILE A 144 4.94 1.10 -3.61
CA ILE A 144 4.04 1.41 -2.50
C ILE A 144 2.66 1.68 -3.06
N ASP A 145 1.65 0.98 -2.55
CA ASP A 145 0.26 1.26 -2.88
C ASP A 145 -0.42 1.99 -1.72
N CYS A 146 -0.87 3.21 -1.97
CA CYS A 146 -1.64 4.01 -1.02
C CYS A 146 -3.12 3.98 -1.39
N THR A 147 -3.97 3.76 -0.40
CA THR A 147 -5.40 3.66 -0.62
C THR A 147 -6.23 4.55 0.29
N TYR A 148 -7.23 5.17 -0.33
CA TYR A 148 -8.29 5.94 0.31
C TYR A 148 -9.62 5.60 -0.35
N SER A 149 -10.72 5.76 0.37
CA SER A 149 -12.06 5.47 -0.15
C SER A 149 -13.01 6.63 0.10
N ILE A 150 -13.97 6.77 -0.81
CA ILE A 150 -15.18 7.56 -0.59
C ILE A 150 -16.34 6.61 -0.26
N LYS A 151 -17.30 7.11 0.51
CA LYS A 151 -18.56 6.41 0.78
C LYS A 151 -19.65 7.05 -0.09
N CYS A 152 -20.15 6.30 -1.07
CA CYS A 152 -21.31 6.71 -1.84
C CYS A 152 -22.58 6.52 -1.01
N ALA A 153 -23.59 7.38 -1.21
CA ALA A 153 -24.82 7.31 -0.43
C ALA A 153 -25.60 6.01 -0.66
N ASN A 154 -25.54 5.46 -1.88
CA ASN A 154 -26.23 4.22 -2.24
C ASN A 154 -25.48 3.47 -3.38
N PRO A 155 -25.87 2.21 -3.69
CA PRO A 155 -25.24 1.40 -4.74
C PRO A 155 -25.36 1.97 -6.15
N ASP A 156 -26.41 2.76 -6.45
CA ASP A 156 -26.60 3.32 -7.80
C ASP A 156 -25.61 4.44 -8.08
N ILE A 157 -25.44 5.36 -7.12
CA ILE A 157 -24.41 6.39 -7.17
C ILE A 157 -23.03 5.74 -7.30
N LEU A 158 -22.77 4.65 -6.57
CA LEU A 158 -21.49 3.92 -6.68
C LEU A 158 -21.24 3.42 -8.11
N ARG A 159 -22.23 2.73 -8.71
CA ARG A 159 -22.13 2.18 -10.07
C ARG A 159 -22.00 3.27 -11.14
N GLN A 160 -22.77 4.35 -11.01
CA GLN A 160 -22.68 5.49 -11.93
C GLN A 160 -21.32 6.18 -11.80
N THR A 161 -20.84 6.37 -10.58
CA THR A 161 -19.54 7.00 -10.33
C THR A 161 -18.42 6.20 -10.98
N ILE A 162 -18.33 4.89 -10.72
CA ILE A 162 -17.27 4.08 -11.34
C ILE A 162 -17.41 4.05 -12.86
N LYS A 163 -18.63 3.95 -13.40
CA LYS A 163 -18.85 3.99 -14.86
C LYS A 163 -18.36 5.31 -15.47
N GLN A 164 -18.69 6.45 -14.85
CA GLN A 164 -18.27 7.77 -15.31
C GLN A 164 -16.74 7.93 -15.24
N MET A 165 -16.12 7.47 -14.16
CA MET A 165 -14.65 7.45 -14.04
C MET A 165 -13.98 6.68 -15.19
N GLY A 166 -14.63 5.66 -15.75
CA GLY A 166 -14.12 4.89 -16.89
C GLY A 166 -14.03 5.69 -18.19
N ASN A 167 -14.77 6.79 -18.31
CA ASN A 167 -14.79 7.66 -19.49
C ASN A 167 -13.77 8.81 -19.38
N VAL A 168 -13.18 9.01 -18.20
CA VAL A 168 -12.31 10.15 -17.90
C VAL A 168 -10.92 9.87 -18.42
N SER A 169 -10.34 10.85 -19.12
CA SER A 169 -8.94 10.79 -19.53
C SER A 169 -8.29 12.16 -19.43
N ASN A 170 -7.05 12.19 -18.97
CA ASN A 170 -6.18 13.36 -19.00
C ASN A 170 -4.93 13.00 -19.83
N ARG A 171 -4.27 13.99 -20.45
CA ARG A 171 -3.11 13.86 -21.36
C ARG A 171 -2.11 12.77 -20.96
N TYR A 172 -1.84 12.62 -19.66
CA TYR A 172 -0.92 11.62 -19.09
C TYR A 172 -1.59 10.44 -18.37
N ILE A 173 -2.92 10.43 -18.19
CA ILE A 173 -3.68 9.39 -17.48
C ILE A 173 -4.83 8.90 -18.35
N LYS A 174 -4.71 7.67 -18.85
CA LYS A 174 -5.75 7.04 -19.68
C LYS A 174 -6.30 5.79 -19.02
N PRO A 175 -7.62 5.54 -19.11
CA PRO A 175 -8.21 4.29 -18.66
C PRO A 175 -7.66 3.16 -19.53
N ALA A 176 -7.26 2.06 -18.88
CA ALA A 176 -6.83 0.86 -19.56
C ALA A 176 -8.05 0.23 -20.23
N ARG A 177 -8.07 0.21 -21.56
CA ARG A 177 -9.10 -0.50 -22.33
C ARG A 177 -8.88 -2.00 -22.11
N ASN A 178 -9.91 -2.70 -21.64
CA ASN A 178 -9.95 -4.11 -21.21
C ASN A 178 -9.70 -4.35 -19.70
N SER A 179 -10.47 -3.71 -18.81
CA SER A 179 -10.65 -4.28 -17.46
C SER A 179 -11.69 -5.40 -17.53
N ASP A 180 -11.29 -6.60 -17.14
CA ASP A 180 -12.15 -7.81 -17.16
C ASP A 180 -13.35 -7.74 -16.18
N PHE A 181 -13.45 -6.67 -15.38
CA PHE A 181 -14.47 -6.51 -14.34
C PHE A 181 -15.14 -5.14 -14.45
N GLU A 182 -16.47 -5.15 -14.54
CA GLU A 182 -17.34 -3.95 -14.52
C GLU A 182 -17.14 -3.09 -13.26
N THR A 183 -16.58 -3.69 -12.21
CA THR A 183 -16.39 -3.10 -10.88
C THR A 183 -14.97 -2.59 -10.61
N THR A 184 -14.05 -2.66 -11.59
CA THR A 184 -12.65 -2.24 -11.43
C THR A 184 -12.15 -1.49 -12.65
N LEU A 185 -11.51 -0.35 -12.41
CA LEU A 185 -10.84 0.47 -13.41
C LEU A 185 -9.35 0.55 -13.12
N TYR A 186 -8.56 0.56 -14.19
CA TYR A 186 -7.12 0.82 -14.13
C TYR A 186 -6.80 2.02 -14.99
N PHE A 187 -5.88 2.86 -14.51
CA PHE A 187 -5.29 3.93 -15.29
C PHE A 187 -3.79 3.76 -15.36
N ASN A 188 -3.21 4.10 -16.51
CA ASN A 188 -1.77 4.00 -16.77
C ASN A 188 -1.17 2.60 -16.58
N ARG A 189 -1.99 1.55 -16.57
CA ARG A 189 -1.50 0.17 -16.51
C ARG A 189 -0.79 -0.19 -17.82
N ALA A 190 0.37 -0.83 -17.72
CA ALA A 190 1.08 -1.35 -18.88
C ALA A 190 0.21 -2.35 -19.64
N THR A 191 0.18 -2.23 -20.97
CA THR A 191 -0.53 -3.15 -21.87
C THR A 191 0.42 -3.62 -22.97
N LYS A 192 0.05 -4.68 -23.71
CA LYS A 192 0.84 -5.11 -24.89
C LYS A 192 1.02 -3.97 -25.91
N ALA A 193 -0.01 -3.13 -26.08
CA ALA A 193 0.03 -1.99 -27.00
C ALA A 193 0.83 -0.79 -26.45
N ASN A 194 0.94 -0.65 -25.13
CA ASN A 194 1.72 0.39 -24.48
C ASN A 194 2.51 -0.18 -23.29
N PRO A 195 3.62 -0.89 -23.54
CA PRO A 195 4.43 -1.50 -22.48
C PRO A 195 5.22 -0.46 -21.67
N GLY A 196 5.31 0.78 -22.16
CA GLY A 196 5.97 1.89 -21.48
C GLY A 196 5.09 2.63 -20.47
N ALA A 197 3.78 2.36 -20.44
CA ALA A 197 2.88 2.93 -19.44
C ALA A 197 3.19 2.40 -18.04
N GLY A 198 2.82 3.16 -16.99
CA GLY A 198 2.87 2.66 -15.62
C GLY A 198 4.26 2.65 -14.96
N ARG A 199 5.31 3.14 -15.65
CA ARG A 199 6.70 3.11 -15.16
C ARG A 199 6.91 3.87 -13.85
N SER A 200 6.20 5.00 -13.68
CA SER A 200 6.26 5.79 -12.44
C SER A 200 5.14 5.39 -11.49
N PHE A 201 3.91 5.25 -11.99
CA PHE A 201 2.75 4.91 -11.19
C PHE A 201 1.62 4.31 -12.02
N GLU A 202 0.72 3.60 -11.34
CA GLU A 202 -0.56 3.14 -11.89
C GLU A 202 -1.67 3.55 -10.91
N LEU A 203 -2.88 3.78 -11.40
CA LEU A 203 -4.04 4.02 -10.53
C LEU A 203 -5.04 2.87 -10.70
N CYS A 204 -5.70 2.47 -9.62
CA CYS A 204 -6.78 1.51 -9.64
C CYS A 204 -7.97 2.05 -8.83
N ILE A 205 -9.17 1.89 -9.37
CA ILE A 205 -10.40 2.32 -8.72
C ILE A 205 -11.38 1.16 -8.76
N TYR A 206 -11.92 0.75 -7.61
CA TYR A 206 -12.80 -0.41 -7.55
C TYR A 206 -13.82 -0.33 -6.42
N THR A 207 -14.92 -1.07 -6.56
CA THR A 207 -15.93 -1.20 -5.51
C THR A 207 -15.43 -2.16 -4.42
N LYS A 208 -15.29 -1.66 -3.19
CA LYS A 208 -14.62 -2.45 -2.13
C LYS A 208 -15.46 -3.64 -1.68
N HIS A 209 -16.77 -3.49 -1.65
CA HIS A 209 -17.67 -4.57 -1.25
C HIS A 209 -17.66 -5.75 -2.24
N ASP A 210 -17.62 -5.49 -3.55
CA ASP A 210 -17.57 -6.56 -4.55
C ASP A 210 -16.21 -7.28 -4.51
N GLU A 211 -15.11 -6.57 -4.25
CA GLU A 211 -13.78 -7.18 -4.04
C GLU A 211 -13.78 -8.14 -2.84
N ILE A 212 -14.37 -7.74 -1.71
CA ILE A 212 -14.51 -8.62 -0.54
C ILE A 212 -15.39 -9.83 -0.86
N ALA A 213 -16.52 -9.64 -1.56
CA ALA A 213 -17.40 -10.73 -1.93
C ALA A 213 -16.70 -11.77 -2.82
N HIS A 214 -15.89 -11.32 -3.78
CA HIS A 214 -15.05 -12.18 -4.59
C HIS A 214 -13.98 -12.90 -3.76
N GLN A 215 -13.29 -12.20 -2.86
CA GLN A 215 -12.30 -12.79 -1.97
C GLN A 215 -12.91 -13.86 -1.06
N LEU A 216 -14.07 -13.60 -0.47
CA LEU A 216 -14.81 -14.56 0.36
C LEU A 216 -15.23 -15.80 -0.43
N ALA A 217 -15.71 -15.62 -1.65
CA ALA A 217 -16.08 -16.75 -2.51
C ALA A 217 -14.86 -17.63 -2.85
N ASP A 218 -13.70 -17.03 -3.13
CA ASP A 218 -12.45 -17.73 -3.38
C ASP A 218 -11.95 -18.50 -2.15
N LEU A 219 -11.88 -17.84 -0.99
CA LEU A 219 -11.45 -18.44 0.27
C LEU A 219 -12.37 -19.60 0.68
N LYS A 220 -13.69 -19.42 0.60
CA LYS A 220 -14.67 -20.48 0.89
C LYS A 220 -14.57 -21.67 -0.08
N ARG A 221 -14.13 -21.43 -1.33
CA ARG A 221 -13.87 -22.51 -2.30
C ARG A 221 -12.60 -23.26 -1.92
N ARG A 222 -11.51 -22.55 -1.61
CA ARG A 222 -10.22 -23.13 -1.21
C ARG A 222 -10.34 -23.93 0.09
N ALA A 223 -11.04 -23.41 1.10
CA ALA A 223 -11.29 -24.10 2.36
C ALA A 223 -12.00 -25.46 2.18
N ARG A 224 -12.86 -25.59 1.16
CA ARG A 224 -13.52 -26.87 0.81
C ARG A 224 -12.58 -27.86 0.09
N GLN A 225 -11.50 -27.38 -0.51
CA GLN A 225 -10.53 -28.18 -1.26
C GLN A 225 -9.37 -28.69 -0.39
N GLY A 226 -9.26 -28.22 0.86
CA GLY A 226 -8.24 -28.58 1.83
C GLY A 226 -7.73 -27.34 2.57
N ASP A 227 -7.17 -27.53 3.77
CA ASP A 227 -6.54 -26.47 4.58
C ASP A 227 -7.55 -25.44 5.18
N SER A 228 -8.61 -25.94 5.81
CA SER A 228 -9.74 -25.15 6.32
C SER A 228 -9.33 -24.08 7.32
N ASP A 229 -8.46 -24.42 8.27
CA ASP A 229 -8.24 -23.61 9.48
C ASP A 229 -7.55 -22.28 9.16
N ARG A 230 -6.61 -22.33 8.22
CA ARG A 230 -5.91 -21.15 7.71
C ARG A 230 -6.84 -20.15 7.05
N PHE A 231 -7.81 -20.62 6.26
CA PHE A 231 -8.76 -19.74 5.59
C PHE A 231 -9.92 -19.32 6.49
N ASN A 232 -10.34 -20.16 7.45
CA ASN A 232 -11.46 -19.90 8.34
C ASN A 232 -11.26 -18.60 9.12
N ARG A 233 -10.07 -18.38 9.69
CA ARG A 233 -9.76 -17.12 10.40
C ARG A 233 -10.00 -15.87 9.53
N ILE A 234 -9.57 -15.91 8.26
CA ILE A 234 -9.74 -14.79 7.32
C ILE A 234 -11.21 -14.68 6.89
N ILE A 235 -11.90 -15.81 6.67
CA ILE A 235 -13.32 -15.85 6.32
C ILE A 235 -14.15 -15.23 7.44
N ASP A 236 -13.88 -15.58 8.70
CA ASP A 236 -14.58 -15.05 9.86
C ASP A 236 -14.39 -13.54 9.98
N GLU A 237 -13.14 -13.07 9.83
CA GLU A 237 -12.82 -11.65 9.86
C GLU A 237 -13.55 -10.88 8.74
N LEU A 238 -13.45 -11.34 7.50
CA LEU A 238 -14.13 -10.71 6.37
C LEU A 238 -15.65 -10.83 6.46
N SER A 239 -16.20 -11.79 7.18
CA SER A 239 -17.65 -11.97 7.34
C SER A 239 -18.25 -11.10 8.46
N LYS A 240 -17.43 -10.40 9.25
CA LYS A 240 -17.91 -9.53 10.33
C LYS A 240 -18.89 -8.47 9.80
N PRO A 241 -20.08 -8.32 10.41
CA PRO A 241 -21.07 -7.34 9.97
C PRO A 241 -20.56 -5.90 9.93
N GLU A 242 -19.73 -5.51 10.90
CA GLU A 242 -19.13 -4.17 10.96
C GLU A 242 -18.19 -3.90 9.78
N LEU A 243 -17.37 -4.88 9.40
CA LEU A 243 -16.45 -4.78 8.27
C LEU A 243 -17.20 -4.72 6.94
N GLN A 244 -18.24 -5.55 6.79
CA GLN A 244 -19.13 -5.54 5.62
C GLN A 244 -19.87 -4.20 5.49
N ALA A 245 -20.42 -3.69 6.60
CA ALA A 245 -21.10 -2.39 6.64
C ALA A 245 -20.14 -1.24 6.31
N PHE A 246 -18.90 -1.31 6.81
CA PHE A 246 -17.87 -0.36 6.47
C PHE A 246 -17.54 -0.40 4.98
N ALA A 247 -17.36 -1.58 4.37
CA ALA A 247 -17.03 -1.72 2.95
C ALA A 247 -18.18 -1.42 1.98
N ALA A 248 -19.44 -1.58 2.43
CA ALA A 248 -20.62 -1.34 1.60
C ALA A 248 -20.60 0.06 0.97
N ASN A 249 -21.04 0.19 -0.28
CA ASN A 249 -21.10 1.46 -1.02
C ASN A 249 -19.78 2.27 -1.04
N ARG A 250 -18.62 1.65 -0.79
CA ARG A 250 -17.33 2.35 -0.86
C ARG A 250 -16.64 2.14 -2.19
N LEU A 251 -16.22 3.25 -2.79
CA LEU A 251 -15.32 3.27 -3.94
C LEU A 251 -13.90 3.49 -3.43
N ARG A 252 -13.04 2.51 -3.66
CA ARG A 252 -11.63 2.49 -3.26
C ARG A 252 -10.80 3.07 -4.38
N PHE A 253 -9.92 3.99 -4.04
CA PHE A 253 -8.91 4.59 -4.91
C PHE A 253 -7.54 4.13 -4.43
N GLU A 254 -6.78 3.52 -5.33
CA GLU A 254 -5.48 2.92 -5.06
C GLU A 254 -4.43 3.51 -5.99
N GLY A 255 -3.50 4.27 -5.39
CA GLY A 255 -2.38 4.88 -6.08
C GLY A 255 -1.15 4.01 -5.91
N ARG A 256 -0.64 3.47 -7.01
CA ARG A 256 0.45 2.48 -7.03
C ARG A 256 1.76 3.15 -7.44
N ALA A 257 2.46 3.76 -6.49
CA ALA A 257 3.76 4.37 -6.73
C ALA A 257 4.82 3.28 -7.01
N LYS A 258 5.53 3.37 -8.13
CA LYS A 258 6.66 2.49 -8.48
C LYS A 258 7.99 3.13 -8.12
N LYS A 259 9.08 2.35 -8.15
CA LYS A 259 10.45 2.78 -7.82
C LYS A 259 10.83 4.15 -8.40
N ARG A 260 10.48 4.44 -9.66
CA ARG A 260 10.76 5.74 -10.30
C ARG A 260 10.05 6.91 -9.63
N PHE A 261 8.80 6.75 -9.21
CA PHE A 261 8.07 7.78 -8.45
C PHE A 261 8.73 7.98 -7.08
N ILE A 262 9.05 6.89 -6.39
CA ILE A 262 9.68 6.92 -5.07
C ILE A 262 11.01 7.67 -5.14
N GLN A 263 11.91 7.29 -6.06
CA GLN A 263 13.20 7.97 -6.26
C GLN A 263 13.03 9.45 -6.61
N LYS A 264 12.05 9.81 -7.44
CA LYS A 264 11.81 11.21 -7.81
C LYS A 264 11.42 12.08 -6.61
N HIS A 265 10.60 11.55 -5.70
CA HIS A 265 10.00 12.33 -4.63
C HIS A 265 10.73 12.21 -3.29
N VAL A 266 11.37 11.07 -3.03
CA VAL A 266 12.15 10.81 -1.81
C VAL A 266 13.64 11.11 -2.04
N GLY A 267 14.12 11.03 -3.28
CA GLY A 267 15.56 11.10 -3.63
C GLY A 267 16.27 9.75 -3.57
N SER A 268 15.63 8.73 -3.01
CA SER A 268 16.18 7.39 -2.84
C SER A 268 15.08 6.33 -2.87
N ALA A 269 15.45 5.09 -3.21
CA ALA A 269 14.58 3.92 -3.06
C ALA A 269 14.97 3.07 -1.84
N ASN A 270 16.04 3.40 -1.12
CA ASN A 270 16.43 2.64 0.08
C ASN A 270 15.28 2.67 1.10
N LEU A 271 14.93 1.50 1.62
CA LEU A 271 13.79 1.27 2.51
C LEU A 271 13.81 2.22 3.72
N TRP A 272 14.96 2.33 4.38
CA TRP A 272 15.14 3.11 5.59
C TRP A 272 15.12 4.61 5.30
N GLN A 273 15.67 5.04 4.18
CA GLN A 273 15.59 6.43 3.73
C GLN A 273 14.15 6.84 3.39
N VAL A 274 13.36 5.94 2.80
CA VAL A 274 11.92 6.18 2.54
C VAL A 274 11.14 6.32 3.86
N ILE A 275 11.41 5.47 4.85
CA ILE A 275 10.79 5.57 6.18
C ILE A 275 11.16 6.91 6.84
N ARG A 276 12.45 7.25 6.91
CA ARG A 276 12.91 8.52 7.48
C ARG A 276 12.29 9.73 6.80
N HIS A 277 12.21 9.72 5.46
CA HIS A 277 11.57 10.80 4.71
C HIS A 277 10.09 10.94 5.07
N ALA A 278 9.37 9.82 5.22
CA ALA A 278 7.97 9.84 5.65
C ALA A 278 7.83 10.42 7.07
N GLU A 279 8.62 9.95 8.04
CA GLU A 279 8.59 10.46 9.42
C GLU A 279 8.90 11.97 9.49
N GLN A 280 9.93 12.42 8.77
CA GLN A 280 10.30 13.84 8.69
C GLN A 280 9.21 14.69 8.02
N PHE A 281 8.60 14.17 6.96
CA PHE A 281 7.48 14.82 6.30
C PHE A 281 6.30 14.99 7.27
N GLU A 282 5.94 13.94 7.99
CA GLU A 282 4.81 13.93 8.92
C GLU A 282 5.02 14.90 10.07
N ALA A 283 6.23 14.90 10.67
CA ALA A 283 6.61 15.83 11.72
C ALA A 283 6.52 17.30 11.27
N LYS A 284 6.90 17.59 10.02
CA LYS A 284 6.88 18.96 9.47
C LYS A 284 5.49 19.44 9.06
N ASN A 285 4.67 18.55 8.48
CA ASN A 285 3.43 18.94 7.82
C ASN A 285 2.17 18.68 8.66
N GLY A 286 2.24 17.83 9.68
CA GLY A 286 1.10 17.51 10.55
C GLY A 286 0.06 16.57 9.95
N TYR A 287 0.37 15.88 8.85
CA TYR A 287 -0.49 14.85 8.25
C TYR A 287 0.35 13.75 7.59
N ARG A 288 -0.27 12.59 7.32
CA ARG A 288 0.43 11.37 6.90
C ARG A 288 1.08 11.49 5.51
N PHE A 289 2.29 10.97 5.36
CA PHE A 289 2.97 10.90 4.06
C PHE A 289 2.19 10.01 3.06
N CYS A 290 1.51 8.98 3.56
CA CYS A 290 0.58 8.15 2.77
C CYS A 290 -0.51 9.00 2.09
N GLU A 291 -1.07 9.99 2.79
CA GLU A 291 -2.08 10.91 2.26
C GLU A 291 -1.48 11.82 1.18
N TRP A 292 -0.29 12.38 1.45
CA TRP A 292 0.42 13.21 0.47
C TRP A 292 0.66 12.43 -0.82
N MET A 293 1.22 11.22 -0.74
CA MET A 293 1.46 10.40 -1.93
C MET A 293 0.17 10.10 -2.69
N PHE A 294 -0.91 9.77 -1.97
CA PHE A 294 -2.21 9.56 -2.61
C PHE A 294 -2.66 10.80 -3.38
N LYS A 295 -2.64 11.98 -2.75
CA LYS A 295 -3.01 13.25 -3.38
C LYS A 295 -2.14 13.54 -4.61
N THR A 296 -0.83 13.32 -4.53
CA THR A 296 0.10 13.52 -5.65
C THR A 296 -0.17 12.56 -6.80
N LEU A 297 -0.43 11.27 -6.52
CA LEU A 297 -0.69 10.26 -7.55
C LEU A 297 -2.02 10.50 -8.28
N PHE A 298 -3.05 10.96 -7.56
CA PHE A 298 -4.37 11.20 -8.11
C PHE A 298 -4.60 12.62 -8.62
N HIS A 299 -3.65 13.54 -8.44
CA HIS A 299 -3.80 14.96 -8.75
C HIS A 299 -4.36 15.21 -10.16
N ASP A 300 -3.66 14.75 -11.20
CA ASP A 300 -4.06 14.98 -12.58
C ASP A 300 -5.42 14.35 -12.93
N LEU A 301 -5.75 13.21 -12.30
CA LEU A 301 -7.02 12.54 -12.52
C LEU A 301 -8.16 13.32 -11.85
N LEU A 302 -8.02 13.67 -10.57
CA LEU A 302 -9.05 14.41 -9.84
C LEU A 302 -9.22 15.83 -10.37
N GLU A 303 -8.16 16.46 -10.86
CA GLU A 303 -8.25 17.76 -11.52
C GLU A 303 -9.04 17.70 -12.82
N SER A 304 -8.88 16.64 -13.63
CA SER A 304 -9.66 16.47 -14.86
C SER A 304 -11.15 16.28 -14.65
N LEU A 305 -11.58 16.07 -13.40
CA LEU A 305 -12.99 15.86 -13.02
C LEU A 305 -13.67 17.15 -12.57
N LYS A 306 -12.93 18.25 -12.44
CA LYS A 306 -13.51 19.55 -12.09
C LYS A 306 -14.46 20.00 -13.21
N GLY A 307 -15.75 20.06 -12.90
CA GLY A 307 -16.81 20.45 -13.84
C GLY A 307 -17.57 19.31 -14.49
N GLU A 308 -17.17 18.05 -14.25
CA GLU A 308 -17.94 16.88 -14.68
C GLU A 308 -19.19 16.70 -13.81
N GLU A 309 -20.31 16.32 -14.43
CA GLU A 309 -21.60 16.05 -13.77
C GLU A 309 -21.94 14.57 -13.82
N LEU A 310 -22.57 14.07 -12.76
CA LEU A 310 -23.12 12.75 -12.64
C LEU A 310 -24.64 12.84 -12.73
N GLU A 311 -25.21 12.18 -13.73
CA GLU A 311 -26.65 11.97 -13.83
C GLU A 311 -27.09 10.93 -12.78
N LEU A 312 -27.99 11.34 -11.90
CA LEU A 312 -28.55 10.53 -10.83
C LEU A 312 -29.78 9.79 -11.32
N TYR A 313 -29.63 8.50 -11.57
CA TYR A 313 -30.77 7.59 -11.73
C TYR A 313 -30.78 6.58 -10.58
N ASN A 314 -31.89 6.46 -9.85
CA ASN A 314 -32.02 5.49 -8.75
C ASN A 314 -32.48 4.11 -9.27
N ASP A 315 -31.73 3.57 -10.22
CA ASP A 315 -32.12 2.41 -11.04
C ASP A 315 -32.41 1.16 -10.22
N SER A 316 -31.62 0.88 -9.17
CA SER A 316 -31.82 -0.30 -8.34
C SER A 316 -33.11 -0.20 -7.54
N LYS A 317 -33.41 0.98 -6.98
CA LYS A 317 -34.65 1.20 -6.24
C LYS A 317 -35.86 1.07 -7.16
N ILE A 318 -35.81 1.68 -8.34
CA ILE A 318 -36.92 1.61 -9.31
C ILE A 318 -37.11 0.18 -9.81
N LYS A 319 -36.02 -0.54 -10.13
CA LYS A 319 -36.09 -1.94 -10.53
C LYS A 319 -36.67 -2.82 -9.43
N GLN A 320 -36.30 -2.60 -8.16
CA GLN A 320 -36.84 -3.35 -7.04
C GLN A 320 -38.32 -3.04 -6.82
N LEU A 321 -38.72 -1.77 -6.81
CA LEU A 321 -40.13 -1.36 -6.71
C LEU A 321 -40.98 -1.97 -7.83
N LEU A 322 -40.46 -2.02 -9.05
CA LEU A 322 -41.13 -2.68 -10.18
C LEU A 322 -41.25 -4.19 -9.97
N ARG A 323 -40.22 -4.85 -9.44
CA ARG A 323 -40.24 -6.30 -9.16
C ARG A 323 -41.21 -6.63 -8.03
N ASP A 324 -41.25 -5.81 -7.00
CA ASP A 324 -42.18 -5.98 -5.88
C ASP A 324 -43.63 -5.77 -6.34
N ALA A 325 -43.89 -4.76 -7.19
CA ALA A 325 -45.23 -4.44 -7.67
C ALA A 325 -45.74 -5.35 -8.82
N TYR A 326 -44.85 -5.91 -9.63
CA TYR A 326 -45.22 -6.60 -10.88
C TYR A 326 -44.62 -8.01 -11.04
N SER A 327 -44.10 -8.60 -9.97
CA SER A 327 -43.79 -10.04 -9.97
C SER A 327 -45.06 -10.88 -10.06
N THR A 328 -44.96 -12.04 -10.69
CA THR A 328 -46.10 -12.96 -10.87
C THR A 328 -45.65 -14.39 -10.66
N MET A 329 -46.50 -15.24 -10.10
CA MET A 329 -46.19 -16.67 -9.98
C MET A 329 -46.54 -17.36 -11.30
N THR A 330 -45.59 -18.11 -11.86
CA THR A 330 -45.82 -18.93 -13.05
C THR A 330 -46.69 -20.15 -12.70
N PRO A 331 -47.34 -20.79 -13.70
CA PRO A 331 -48.07 -22.04 -13.48
C PRO A 331 -47.23 -23.17 -12.87
N LYS A 332 -45.89 -23.07 -12.95
CA LYS A 332 -44.92 -24.03 -12.39
C LYS A 332 -44.46 -23.66 -10.97
N GLY A 333 -45.05 -22.65 -10.33
CA GLY A 333 -44.71 -22.20 -8.97
C GLY A 333 -43.49 -21.26 -8.87
N ASN A 334 -42.79 -20.98 -9.97
CA ASN A 334 -41.65 -20.05 -9.97
C ASN A 334 -42.10 -18.59 -10.06
N ILE A 335 -41.39 -17.66 -9.41
CA ILE A 335 -41.62 -16.22 -9.53
C ILE A 335 -41.07 -15.72 -10.87
N SER A 336 -41.88 -14.99 -11.64
CA SER A 336 -41.53 -14.33 -12.89
C SER A 336 -41.48 -12.81 -12.72
N TYR A 337 -40.37 -12.22 -13.17
CA TYR A 337 -40.15 -10.76 -13.21
C TYR A 337 -40.32 -10.17 -14.62
N ALA A 338 -40.87 -10.93 -15.57
CA ALA A 338 -40.87 -10.55 -16.99
C ALA A 338 -41.61 -9.23 -17.29
N LYS A 339 -42.69 -8.93 -16.55
CA LYS A 339 -43.39 -7.64 -16.68
C LYS A 339 -42.56 -6.50 -16.07
N ALA A 340 -42.06 -6.69 -14.85
CA ALA A 340 -41.21 -5.74 -14.15
C ALA A 340 -39.98 -5.35 -14.98
N ASP A 341 -39.25 -6.33 -15.53
CA ASP A 341 -38.05 -6.09 -16.34
C ASP A 341 -38.37 -5.42 -17.69
N ARG A 342 -39.61 -5.55 -18.21
CA ARG A 342 -40.05 -4.86 -19.44
C ARG A 342 -40.42 -3.40 -19.15
N LEU A 343 -41.07 -3.14 -18.01
CA LEU A 343 -41.34 -1.79 -17.52
C LEU A 343 -40.06 -1.05 -17.16
N PHE A 344 -39.09 -1.74 -16.55
CA PHE A 344 -37.79 -1.17 -16.24
C PHE A 344 -37.03 -0.74 -17.51
N ARG A 345 -37.05 -1.57 -18.57
CA ARG A 345 -36.50 -1.19 -19.88
C ARG A 345 -37.18 0.05 -20.47
N PHE A 346 -38.51 0.15 -20.34
CA PHE A 346 -39.24 1.33 -20.77
C PHE A 346 -38.85 2.58 -19.97
N TYR A 347 -38.69 2.46 -18.64
CA TYR A 347 -38.17 3.53 -17.79
C TYR A 347 -36.75 3.96 -18.19
N MET A 348 -35.83 3.02 -18.44
CA MET A 348 -34.47 3.34 -18.92
C MET A 348 -34.50 4.08 -20.25
N THR A 349 -35.43 3.71 -21.14
CA THR A 349 -35.60 4.39 -22.44
C THR A 349 -36.14 5.81 -22.25
N LEU A 350 -37.01 6.04 -21.26
CA LEU A 350 -37.50 7.38 -20.89
C LEU A 350 -36.37 8.27 -20.38
N CYS A 351 -35.43 7.72 -19.61
CA CYS A 351 -34.24 8.44 -19.15
C CYS A 351 -33.32 8.81 -20.33
N ASP A 352 -33.05 7.85 -21.23
CA ASP A 352 -32.10 8.00 -22.33
C ASP A 352 -32.61 8.92 -23.46
N ARG A 353 -33.87 8.74 -23.89
CA ARG A 353 -34.43 9.40 -25.08
C ARG A 353 -35.44 10.50 -24.78
N GLY A 354 -35.93 10.54 -23.55
CA GLY A 354 -36.97 11.47 -23.15
C GLY A 354 -38.36 11.13 -23.65
N TYR A 355 -39.34 11.73 -22.99
CA TYR A 355 -40.75 11.45 -23.20
C TYR A 355 -41.24 11.83 -24.61
N GLN A 356 -40.74 12.93 -25.18
CA GLN A 356 -41.20 13.40 -26.50
C GLN A 356 -40.78 12.45 -27.62
N GLU A 357 -39.54 11.95 -27.60
CA GLU A 357 -39.06 10.98 -28.59
C GLU A 357 -39.82 9.65 -28.47
N LEU A 358 -40.00 9.14 -27.25
CA LEU A 358 -40.80 7.93 -27.00
C LEU A 358 -42.26 8.08 -27.43
N LYS A 359 -42.86 9.26 -27.23
CA LYS A 359 -44.22 9.56 -27.68
C LYS A 359 -44.33 9.57 -29.20
N ALA A 360 -43.29 9.98 -29.92
CA ALA A 360 -43.26 9.97 -31.37
C ALA A 360 -43.12 8.55 -31.95
N HIS A 361 -42.40 7.65 -31.28
CA HIS A 361 -42.05 6.33 -31.81
C HIS A 361 -42.79 5.15 -31.16
N SER A 362 -43.57 5.37 -30.10
CA SER A 362 -44.36 4.33 -29.42
C SER A 362 -45.85 4.46 -29.72
N SER A 363 -46.56 3.32 -29.84
CA SER A 363 -48.02 3.34 -29.89
C SER A 363 -48.62 4.02 -28.64
N LYS A 364 -49.63 4.87 -28.84
CA LYS A 364 -50.29 5.65 -27.78
C LYS A 364 -50.78 4.76 -26.62
N ALA A 365 -51.32 3.59 -26.93
CA ALA A 365 -51.81 2.62 -25.94
C ALA A 365 -50.67 2.03 -25.08
N THR A 366 -49.54 1.68 -25.70
CA THR A 366 -48.38 1.12 -24.98
C THR A 366 -47.73 2.19 -24.09
N LEU A 367 -47.53 3.40 -24.63
CA LEU A 367 -47.00 4.54 -23.88
C LEU A 367 -47.86 4.81 -22.64
N HIS A 368 -49.18 4.93 -22.82
CA HIS A 368 -50.10 5.22 -21.72
C HIS A 368 -50.12 4.12 -20.66
N ARG A 369 -50.14 2.84 -21.07
CA ARG A 369 -50.13 1.71 -20.14
C ARG A 369 -48.86 1.67 -19.32
N ASN A 370 -47.69 1.81 -19.94
CA ASN A 370 -46.42 1.76 -19.24
C ASN A 370 -46.23 2.97 -18.32
N MET A 371 -46.64 4.17 -18.76
CA MET A 371 -46.66 5.38 -17.92
C MET A 371 -47.55 5.19 -16.69
N ARG A 372 -48.77 4.64 -16.86
CA ARG A 372 -49.67 4.36 -15.73
C ARG A 372 -49.07 3.35 -14.76
N ASP A 373 -48.45 2.29 -15.28
CA ASP A 373 -47.81 1.27 -14.46
C ASP A 373 -46.58 1.86 -13.70
N LEU A 374 -45.83 2.80 -14.29
CA LEU A 374 -44.79 3.55 -13.56
C LEU A 374 -45.38 4.50 -12.51
N MET A 375 -46.49 5.18 -12.80
CA MET A 375 -47.15 6.03 -11.81
C MET A 375 -47.65 5.24 -10.59
N ALA A 376 -48.06 3.98 -10.79
CA ALA A 376 -48.54 3.12 -9.71
C ALA A 376 -47.45 2.75 -8.69
N ILE A 377 -46.16 2.87 -9.05
CA ILE A 377 -45.03 2.67 -8.12
C ILE A 377 -44.50 3.99 -7.53
N GLY A 378 -45.25 5.10 -7.68
CA GLY A 378 -45.00 6.35 -6.98
C GLY A 378 -44.48 7.52 -7.83
N PHE A 379 -44.34 7.37 -9.15
CA PHE A 379 -43.96 8.49 -10.02
C PHE A 379 -45.13 9.42 -10.33
N SER A 380 -44.90 10.74 -10.33
CA SER A 380 -45.86 11.64 -10.94
C SER A 380 -45.72 11.63 -12.47
N LYS A 381 -46.79 12.02 -13.17
CA LYS A 381 -46.75 12.17 -14.63
C LYS A 381 -45.75 13.22 -15.08
N ALA A 382 -45.59 14.30 -14.32
CA ALA A 382 -44.64 15.36 -14.62
C ALA A 382 -43.20 14.86 -14.51
N ASP A 383 -42.89 14.10 -13.45
CA ASP A 383 -41.57 13.48 -13.27
C ASP A 383 -41.23 12.58 -14.45
N LEU A 384 -42.18 11.72 -14.86
CA LEU A 384 -41.99 10.82 -16.00
C LEU A 384 -41.80 11.56 -17.33
N GLN A 385 -42.33 12.77 -17.47
CA GLN A 385 -42.20 13.58 -18.68
C GLN A 385 -40.86 14.32 -18.75
N ASN A 386 -40.25 14.61 -17.59
CA ASN A 386 -38.99 15.34 -17.46
C ASN A 386 -37.82 14.42 -17.07
N LEU A 387 -38.01 13.09 -17.07
CA LEU A 387 -36.99 12.10 -16.68
C LEU A 387 -35.68 12.22 -17.46
N SER A 388 -35.71 12.69 -18.71
CA SER A 388 -34.52 12.91 -19.54
C SER A 388 -33.74 14.17 -19.17
N GLU A 389 -34.33 15.08 -18.40
CA GLU A 389 -33.60 16.24 -17.88
C GLU A 389 -32.73 15.86 -16.68
N GLY A 390 -33.09 14.76 -15.98
CA GLY A 390 -32.30 14.09 -14.94
C GLY A 390 -32.02 14.96 -13.70
N GLU A 391 -31.91 14.34 -12.53
CA GLU A 391 -31.23 15.03 -11.43
C GLU A 391 -29.73 14.92 -11.68
N ARG A 392 -29.01 16.05 -11.75
CA ARG A 392 -27.57 16.07 -11.98
C ARG A 392 -26.87 16.53 -10.72
N MET A 393 -25.79 15.85 -10.34
CA MET A 393 -24.91 16.30 -9.28
C MET A 393 -23.49 16.46 -9.80
N PRO A 394 -22.75 17.52 -9.45
CA PRO A 394 -21.34 17.60 -9.79
C PRO A 394 -20.58 16.39 -9.24
N LEU A 395 -19.78 15.73 -10.07
CA LEU A 395 -19.00 14.56 -9.67
C LEU A 395 -18.05 14.89 -8.51
N ALA A 396 -17.56 16.14 -8.45
CA ALA A 396 -16.77 16.65 -7.34
C ALA A 396 -17.49 16.56 -5.98
N GLN A 397 -18.83 16.63 -5.93
CA GLN A 397 -19.59 16.44 -4.68
C GLN A 397 -19.59 14.97 -4.24
N VAL A 398 -19.55 14.03 -5.19
CA VAL A 398 -19.41 12.59 -4.88
C VAL A 398 -17.99 12.25 -4.48
N LEU A 399 -17.00 12.81 -5.18
CA LEU A 399 -15.56 12.57 -4.97
C LEU A 399 -14.98 13.40 -3.83
N ASN A 400 -15.71 13.46 -2.71
CA ASN A 400 -15.23 14.13 -1.51
C ASN A 400 -14.52 13.13 -0.58
N PHE A 401 -13.20 13.28 -0.43
CA PHE A 401 -12.39 12.45 0.44
C PHE A 401 -12.36 13.03 1.86
N ASN A 402 -12.90 12.28 2.82
CA ASN A 402 -12.65 12.52 4.22
C ASN A 402 -11.45 11.66 4.67
N PHE A 403 -10.25 12.23 4.62
CA PHE A 403 -8.99 11.54 4.94
C PHE A 403 -8.91 11.09 6.41
N ASP A 404 -9.56 11.82 7.32
CA ASP A 404 -9.59 11.49 8.75
C ASP A 404 -10.51 10.29 9.07
N ASN A 405 -11.53 10.04 8.23
CA ASN A 405 -12.53 8.99 8.45
C ASN A 405 -12.35 7.78 7.50
N GLN A 406 -11.14 7.24 7.48
CA GLN A 406 -10.75 6.09 6.64
C GLN A 406 -10.71 4.76 7.41
N ARG A 407 -11.11 4.79 8.68
CA ARG A 407 -11.12 3.64 9.60
C ARG A 407 -12.42 3.69 10.40
N PRO A 408 -12.96 2.55 10.85
CA PRO A 408 -14.11 2.56 11.75
C PRO A 408 -13.72 3.17 13.11
N ALA A 409 -14.69 3.71 13.84
CA ALA A 409 -14.44 4.43 15.10
C ALA A 409 -13.80 3.55 16.19
N ASN A 410 -14.00 2.24 16.14
CA ASN A 410 -13.41 1.26 17.05
C ASN A 410 -12.05 0.71 16.58
N TYR A 411 -11.47 1.25 15.51
CA TYR A 411 -10.17 0.79 15.04
C TYR A 411 -9.07 1.13 16.05
N VAL A 412 -8.26 0.13 16.36
CA VAL A 412 -7.04 0.27 17.17
C VAL A 412 -5.85 -0.04 16.28
N GLU A 413 -4.91 0.89 16.21
CA GLU A 413 -3.68 0.71 15.43
C GLU A 413 -2.87 -0.47 15.99
N PRO A 414 -2.39 -1.40 15.15
CA PRO A 414 -1.50 -2.46 15.60
C PRO A 414 -0.25 -1.90 16.28
N VAL A 415 0.19 -2.55 17.35
CA VAL A 415 1.43 -2.18 18.05
C VAL A 415 2.61 -2.77 17.30
N SER A 416 3.67 -1.98 17.08
CA SER A 416 4.88 -2.47 16.42
C SER A 416 5.48 -3.68 17.15
N PRO A 417 6.01 -4.69 16.41
CA PRO A 417 6.75 -5.81 17.01
C PRO A 417 7.95 -5.36 17.86
N THR A 418 8.54 -4.21 17.56
CA THR A 418 9.71 -3.63 18.24
C THR A 418 9.35 -2.53 19.24
N ALA A 419 8.06 -2.25 19.47
CA ALA A 419 7.60 -1.17 20.36
C ALA A 419 8.09 -1.29 21.82
N HIS A 420 8.48 -2.49 22.25
CA HIS A 420 8.97 -2.76 23.60
C HIS A 420 10.46 -2.44 23.79
N ILE A 421 11.19 -2.12 22.71
CA ILE A 421 12.62 -1.87 22.75
C ILE A 421 12.88 -0.38 23.01
N GLN A 422 13.62 -0.09 24.08
CA GLN A 422 13.93 1.29 24.50
C GLN A 422 15.11 1.91 23.77
N ASP A 423 16.00 1.08 23.21
CA ASP A 423 17.14 1.55 22.42
C ASP A 423 16.63 2.29 21.17
N MET A 424 17.07 3.53 20.98
CA MET A 424 16.71 4.33 19.81
C MET A 424 17.30 3.75 18.52
N SER A 425 18.42 3.01 18.63
CA SER A 425 19.06 2.27 17.53
C SER A 425 18.50 0.86 17.35
N HIS A 426 17.37 0.51 17.96
CA HIS A 426 16.82 -0.86 17.90
C HIS A 426 16.57 -1.37 16.48
N LEU A 427 16.32 -0.49 15.50
CA LEU A 427 16.20 -0.91 14.11
C LEU A 427 17.53 -1.50 13.61
N ALA A 428 18.65 -0.81 13.85
CA ALA A 428 19.98 -1.31 13.52
C ALA A 428 20.30 -2.61 14.27
N VAL A 429 19.87 -2.74 15.52
CA VAL A 429 20.05 -3.97 16.31
C VAL A 429 19.21 -5.12 15.73
N ALA A 430 17.94 -4.88 15.43
CA ALA A 430 17.01 -5.90 14.95
C ALA A 430 17.29 -6.34 13.50
N TYR A 431 17.69 -5.40 12.65
CA TYR A 431 17.83 -5.60 11.21
C TYR A 431 19.27 -5.64 10.70
N GLY A 432 20.25 -5.49 11.61
CA GLY A 432 21.66 -5.36 11.28
C GLY A 432 22.00 -4.01 10.66
N VAL A 433 23.31 -3.70 10.60
CA VAL A 433 23.83 -2.47 9.99
C VAL A 433 24.66 -2.83 8.76
N SER A 434 24.26 -2.32 7.59
CA SER A 434 25.07 -2.42 6.39
C SER A 434 26.29 -1.49 6.51
N LYS A 435 27.47 -1.95 6.07
CA LYS A 435 28.77 -1.25 6.20
C LYS A 435 28.93 -0.02 5.29
N ARG A 436 27.87 0.76 5.05
CA ARG A 436 27.89 1.90 4.10
C ARG A 436 28.88 3.00 4.49
N LEU A 437 29.08 3.22 5.80
CA LEU A 437 30.01 4.22 6.33
C LEU A 437 31.46 4.04 5.88
N ALA A 438 31.90 2.80 5.62
CA ALA A 438 33.30 2.53 5.28
C ALA A 438 33.70 3.03 3.86
N HIS A 439 32.73 3.32 2.98
CA HIS A 439 33.00 3.79 1.62
C HIS A 439 32.71 5.28 1.41
N GLU A 440 31.78 5.89 2.17
CA GLU A 440 31.49 7.33 2.07
C GLU A 440 32.49 8.19 2.87
N LEU A 441 32.92 7.71 4.02
CA LEU A 441 34.07 8.27 4.73
C LEU A 441 35.32 7.71 4.06
N GLY A 442 35.67 8.24 2.88
CA GLY A 442 36.98 7.98 2.29
C GLY A 442 38.04 8.11 3.38
N LEU A 443 38.96 7.14 3.45
CA LEU A 443 40.01 6.98 4.46
C LEU A 443 40.64 8.33 4.85
N ALA A 444 39.98 9.06 5.74
CA ALA A 444 40.44 10.35 6.21
C ALA A 444 41.40 10.10 7.34
N GLU A 445 42.42 10.95 7.45
CA GLU A 445 43.39 10.87 8.54
C GLU A 445 42.73 11.09 9.92
N ASP A 446 41.50 11.64 9.97
CA ASP A 446 40.69 11.79 11.18
C ASP A 446 39.18 11.46 10.95
N PRO A 447 38.77 10.19 11.15
CA PRO A 447 37.37 9.77 10.98
C PRO A 447 36.42 10.35 12.03
N ILE A 448 36.93 10.71 13.22
CA ILE A 448 36.13 11.26 14.32
C ILE A 448 35.76 12.71 14.02
N HIS A 449 36.71 13.51 13.53
CA HIS A 449 36.43 14.88 13.11
C HIS A 449 35.38 14.94 12.00
N ASN A 450 35.51 14.10 10.96
CA ASN A 450 34.51 14.04 9.90
C ASN A 450 33.13 13.60 10.38
N LEU A 451 33.08 12.67 11.34
CA LEU A 451 31.82 12.26 11.93
C LEU A 451 31.21 13.41 12.76
N LYS A 452 32.01 14.15 13.53
CA LYS A 452 31.56 15.36 14.24
C LYS A 452 31.00 16.39 13.26
N GLU A 453 31.71 16.68 12.17
CA GLU A 453 31.27 17.61 11.14
C GLU A 453 29.97 17.15 10.47
N LYS A 454 29.89 15.88 10.05
CA LYS A 454 28.68 15.30 9.42
C LYS A 454 27.47 15.39 10.35
N LEU A 455 27.67 15.13 11.64
CA LEU A 455 26.61 15.18 12.65
C LEU A 455 26.32 16.62 13.14
N GLY A 456 27.10 17.62 12.72
CA GLY A 456 26.96 19.00 13.20
C GLY A 456 27.26 19.16 14.69
N LEU A 457 28.12 18.30 15.24
CA LEU A 457 28.53 18.35 16.64
C LEU A 457 29.51 19.50 16.88
N LYS A 458 29.32 20.20 18.01
CA LYS A 458 30.33 21.11 18.52
C LYS A 458 31.47 20.33 19.16
N ASP A 459 32.65 20.92 19.23
CA ASP A 459 33.86 20.28 19.75
C ASP A 459 33.74 19.83 21.21
N ASP A 460 32.87 20.48 21.99
CA ASP A 460 32.62 20.21 23.42
C ASP A 460 31.71 19.00 23.69
N ILE A 461 31.14 18.39 22.65
CA ILE A 461 30.35 17.17 22.80
C ILE A 461 31.25 15.93 22.70
N ASP A 462 31.13 15.05 23.69
CA ASP A 462 31.85 13.78 23.78
C ASP A 462 31.28 12.77 22.76
N ILE A 463 31.87 12.71 21.59
CA ILE A 463 31.42 11.80 20.54
C ILE A 463 31.68 10.32 20.90
N ASP A 464 32.68 10.03 21.72
CA ASP A 464 33.00 8.66 22.10
C ASP A 464 31.87 8.08 22.97
N ALA A 465 31.35 8.87 23.92
CA ALA A 465 30.16 8.51 24.69
C ALA A 465 28.94 8.23 23.79
N LEU A 466 28.73 9.06 22.75
CA LEU A 466 27.64 8.85 21.78
C LEU A 466 27.82 7.58 20.96
N ILE A 467 29.05 7.26 20.53
CA ILE A 467 29.39 6.05 19.79
C ILE A 467 29.19 4.80 20.67
N GLU A 468 29.48 4.91 21.97
CA GLU A 468 29.22 3.86 22.97
C GLU A 468 27.73 3.70 23.33
N GLY A 469 26.84 4.48 22.70
CA GLY A 469 25.40 4.42 22.91
C GLY A 469 24.92 5.17 24.16
N GLN A 470 25.77 5.99 24.78
CA GLN A 470 25.39 6.82 25.92
C GLN A 470 24.66 8.08 25.46
N SER A 471 23.64 8.51 26.22
CA SER A 471 22.97 9.78 26.00
C SER A 471 23.73 10.93 26.68
N ILE A 472 23.91 12.05 25.99
CA ILE A 472 24.56 13.24 26.54
C ILE A 472 23.52 14.26 26.95
N PRO A 473 23.39 14.62 28.24
CA PRO A 473 22.50 15.68 28.67
C PRO A 473 22.89 17.02 28.02
N ILE A 474 21.93 17.66 27.34
CA ILE A 474 22.09 19.01 26.77
C ILE A 474 21.28 20.05 27.54
N SER A 475 20.31 19.61 28.34
CA SER A 475 19.59 20.43 29.32
C SER A 475 19.09 19.55 30.48
N PRO A 476 18.59 20.12 31.59
CA PRO A 476 18.08 19.33 32.72
C PRO A 476 16.97 18.33 32.36
N ARG A 477 16.28 18.51 31.23
CA ARG A 477 15.19 17.64 30.79
C ARG A 477 15.41 17.05 29.41
N ARG A 478 16.56 17.26 28.79
CA ARG A 478 16.83 16.77 27.44
C ARG A 478 18.22 16.21 27.29
N ALA A 479 18.31 15.13 26.54
CA ALA A 479 19.57 14.54 26.14
C ALA A 479 19.64 14.36 24.63
N LEU A 480 20.87 14.19 24.17
CA LEU A 480 21.23 13.88 22.80
C LEU A 480 21.68 12.42 22.74
N SER A 481 21.21 11.66 21.76
CA SER A 481 21.67 10.29 21.51
C SER A 481 21.97 10.10 20.04
N LEU A 482 22.99 9.29 19.75
CA LEU A 482 23.32 8.86 18.40
C LEU A 482 22.44 7.67 18.03
N VAL A 483 21.62 7.84 17.00
CA VAL A 483 20.73 6.81 16.47
C VAL A 483 21.33 6.25 15.20
N ILE A 484 21.56 4.94 15.19
CA ILE A 484 22.08 4.22 14.04
C ILE A 484 20.91 3.52 13.33
N TRP A 485 20.83 3.73 12.01
CA TRP A 485 19.84 3.09 11.15
C TRP A 485 20.43 1.87 10.44
N PRO A 486 19.60 0.92 9.98
CA PRO A 486 20.09 -0.30 9.33
C PRO A 486 20.90 -0.03 8.05
N ASP A 487 20.62 1.06 7.33
CA ASP A 487 21.41 1.46 6.15
C ASP A 487 22.77 2.09 6.49
N GLY A 488 23.15 2.11 7.78
CA GLY A 488 24.38 2.69 8.29
C GLY A 488 24.31 4.21 8.51
N GLU A 489 23.14 4.83 8.31
CA GLU A 489 23.00 6.26 8.58
C GLU A 489 22.98 6.53 10.09
N MET A 490 23.72 7.57 10.49
CA MET A 490 23.85 8.00 11.88
C MET A 490 23.20 9.36 12.06
N ILE A 491 22.28 9.48 13.01
CA ILE A 491 21.51 10.71 13.24
C ILE A 491 21.53 11.04 14.72
N LEU A 492 21.83 12.29 15.06
CA LEU A 492 21.64 12.78 16.41
C LEU A 492 20.17 13.06 16.67
N THR A 493 19.64 12.48 17.74
CA THR A 493 18.27 12.68 18.18
C THR A 493 18.24 13.30 19.55
N GLU A 494 17.55 14.44 19.66
CA GLU A 494 17.22 15.07 20.93
C GLU A 494 15.93 14.45 21.49
N HIS A 495 15.94 14.07 22.76
CA HIS A 495 14.78 13.49 23.44
C HIS A 495 14.70 13.97 24.89
N ASP A 496 13.50 13.82 25.46
CA ASP A 496 13.25 14.19 26.85
C ASP A 496 13.79 13.12 27.81
N ILE A 497 14.48 13.56 28.85
CA ILE A 497 14.95 12.72 29.96
C ILE A 497 14.30 13.14 31.26
N THR A 498 14.13 12.18 32.18
CA THR A 498 13.71 12.52 33.54
C THR A 498 14.89 13.23 34.22
N PRO A 499 14.70 14.46 34.74
CA PRO A 499 15.75 15.15 35.48
C PRO A 499 16.17 14.28 36.66
N ASP A 500 17.46 13.97 36.75
CA ASP A 500 18.00 13.26 37.91
C ASP A 500 17.77 14.13 39.16
N LEU A 501 17.06 13.58 40.14
CA LEU A 501 16.69 14.28 41.39
C LEU A 501 17.93 14.69 42.21
N PHE A 502 19.12 14.17 41.87
CA PHE A 502 20.37 14.42 42.59
C PHE A 502 21.38 15.35 41.90
N THR A 503 21.10 15.89 40.70
CA THR A 503 22.00 16.87 40.06
C THR A 503 21.25 18.13 39.59
N GLY A 504 20.58 18.81 40.51
CA GLY A 504 20.18 20.21 40.35
C GLY A 504 21.34 21.22 40.41
N GLY A 505 22.55 20.81 40.00
CA GLY A 505 23.79 21.50 40.38
C GLY A 505 24.94 21.39 39.39
N VAL A 506 24.72 21.37 38.08
CA VAL A 506 25.80 21.69 37.12
C VAL A 506 25.24 22.42 35.91
N ASN A 507 25.08 23.74 36.03
CA ASN A 507 25.22 24.60 34.85
C ASN A 507 26.71 24.63 34.50
N PRO A 508 27.12 24.52 33.22
CA PRO A 508 28.48 24.88 32.84
C PRO A 508 28.63 26.39 33.04
N VAL A 509 29.27 26.79 34.13
CA VAL A 509 29.69 28.17 34.32
C VAL A 509 30.72 28.46 33.22
N ASN A 510 30.35 29.37 32.32
CA ASN A 510 31.23 30.01 31.36
C ASN A 510 32.50 30.52 32.09
N HIS A 511 33.60 29.77 32.02
CA HIS A 511 34.91 30.23 32.49
C HIS A 511 35.53 31.17 31.43
N ARG A 512 34.91 32.34 31.24
CA ARG A 512 35.60 33.51 30.72
C ARG A 512 35.23 34.72 31.57
N ASN A 513 36.27 35.38 32.08
CA ASN A 513 36.29 36.61 32.88
C ASN A 513 36.06 36.48 34.39
N ARG A 514 37.17 36.32 35.13
CA ARG A 514 37.41 37.02 36.41
C ARG A 514 38.92 37.06 36.73
N LYS A 515 39.65 37.98 36.08
CA LYS A 515 40.86 38.59 36.64
C LYS A 515 40.57 40.07 36.82
N ALA A 516 40.16 40.47 38.02
CA ALA A 516 40.37 41.81 38.56
C ALA A 516 39.94 41.85 40.04
N ALA A 517 40.84 42.40 40.86
CA ALA A 517 40.62 42.97 42.19
C ALA A 517 40.24 42.03 43.35
N ASN A 518 41.23 41.66 44.17
CA ASN A 518 41.43 42.35 45.47
C ASN A 518 42.65 41.80 46.23
N GLN A 519 43.58 42.71 46.52
CA GLN A 519 44.61 42.57 47.56
C GLN A 519 43.97 42.49 48.95
N PRO A 520 44.58 41.81 49.94
CA PRO A 520 44.49 42.22 51.33
C PRO A 520 45.67 43.12 51.70
N ARG A 521 45.37 44.19 52.44
CA ARG A 521 46.32 44.91 53.27
C ARG A 521 46.77 43.99 54.41
N GLY A 522 48.07 43.99 54.69
CA GLY A 522 48.71 43.26 55.78
C GLY A 522 50.16 42.98 55.42
#